data_AF-A0A848Y6R5-F1
#
_entry.id   AF-A0A848Y6R5-F1
#
_cell.length_a   1.000
_cell.length_b   1.000
_cell.length_c   1.000
_cell.angle_alpha   90.00
_cell.angle_beta   90.00
_cell.angle_gamma   90.00
#
_symmetry.space_group_name_H-M   'P 1'
#
loop_
_entity.id
_entity.type
_entity.pdbx_description
1 polymer ?
#
loop_
_entity_poly.entity_id
_entity_poly.type
_entity_poly.pdbx_seq_one_letter_code
_entity_poly.pdbx_strand_id
1 'polypeptide(L)'
;MLNRRLFNRLMACLAIVPGEAARAATNLWQPEKPDPLAFLKRAFDLAETGSSRGEGTPYGAVIVKNNEIVGEGWNRSSLKTDPTAHGEVEAIQDACRRLGTRDLSGCVIYTSGGRPCPMCETACHWAGLDEVIYGTDAAKPIRHGKPRYPAC
;
A
#
# COMPACT_ATOMS: atom_id res chain seq x y z
N MET A 1 -3.90 0.98 -57.65
CA MET A 1 -2.73 0.28 -57.08
C MET A 1 -2.08 1.19 -56.04
N LEU A 2 -2.46 1.05 -54.77
CA LEU A 2 -1.91 1.85 -53.66
C LEU A 2 -0.69 1.12 -53.06
N ASN A 3 0.37 1.88 -52.82
CA ASN A 3 1.74 1.40 -52.63
C ASN A 3 1.92 0.61 -51.31
N ARG A 4 2.41 -0.64 -51.43
CA ARG A 4 2.57 -1.66 -50.36
C ARG A 4 3.64 -1.33 -49.30
N ARG A 5 4.13 -0.10 -49.22
CA ARG A 5 5.26 0.33 -48.37
C ARG A 5 4.87 1.14 -47.14
N LEU A 6 3.58 1.38 -46.89
CA LEU A 6 3.11 2.16 -45.72
C LEU A 6 2.50 1.32 -44.59
N PHE A 7 2.42 -0.01 -44.72
CA PHE A 7 1.69 -0.85 -43.75
C PHE A 7 2.59 -1.51 -42.67
N ASN A 8 3.92 -1.48 -42.82
CA ASN A 8 4.85 -2.17 -41.91
C ASN A 8 5.63 -1.20 -41.02
N ARG A 9 4.93 -0.42 -40.18
CA ARG A 9 5.61 0.40 -39.14
C ARG A 9 5.00 0.30 -37.74
N LEU A 10 4.11 -0.65 -37.48
CA LEU A 10 3.45 -0.72 -36.18
C LEU A 10 3.26 -2.17 -35.73
N MET A 11 4.34 -2.92 -35.45
CA MET A 11 4.29 -4.12 -34.60
C MET A 11 5.71 -4.49 -34.13
N ALA A 12 6.36 -3.59 -33.41
CA ALA A 12 7.45 -3.93 -32.51
C ALA A 12 7.01 -3.57 -31.08
N CYS A 13 5.97 -4.24 -30.59
CA CYS A 13 5.74 -4.32 -29.16
C CYS A 13 6.85 -5.21 -28.59
N LEU A 14 7.91 -4.57 -28.07
CA LEU A 14 8.81 -5.23 -27.14
C LEU A 14 7.96 -5.89 -26.06
N ALA A 15 8.18 -7.18 -25.83
CA ALA A 15 7.76 -7.84 -24.61
C ALA A 15 8.41 -7.09 -23.44
N ILE A 16 7.62 -6.24 -22.77
CA ILE A 16 8.02 -5.61 -21.51
C ILE A 16 8.06 -6.73 -20.48
N VAL A 17 9.25 -7.02 -19.97
CA VAL A 17 9.43 -7.89 -18.81
C VAL A 17 8.69 -7.23 -17.64
N PRO A 18 7.69 -7.87 -17.01
CA PRO A 18 6.81 -7.21 -16.03
C PRO A 18 7.51 -6.72 -14.74
N GLY A 19 8.79 -7.08 -14.52
CA GLY A 19 9.49 -6.88 -13.26
C GLY A 19 10.23 -5.55 -13.11
N GLU A 20 10.78 -4.98 -14.19
CA GLU A 20 11.66 -3.79 -14.09
C GLU A 20 10.91 -2.45 -14.23
N ALA A 21 9.72 -2.46 -14.83
CA ALA A 21 8.89 -1.25 -14.96
C ALA A 21 8.25 -0.79 -13.63
N ALA A 22 8.10 -1.68 -12.65
CA ALA A 22 7.49 -1.35 -11.36
C ALA A 22 8.37 -0.45 -10.47
N ARG A 23 9.70 -0.52 -10.66
CA ARG A 23 10.68 0.26 -9.89
C ARG A 23 10.67 1.76 -10.17
N ALA A 24 10.06 2.20 -11.27
CA ALA A 24 10.40 3.48 -11.89
C ALA A 24 9.36 4.61 -11.78
N ALA A 25 8.29 4.52 -10.98
CA ALA A 25 7.24 5.55 -11.05
C ALA A 25 6.44 5.87 -9.76
N THR A 26 6.92 5.51 -8.55
CA THR A 26 6.23 5.94 -7.33
C THR A 26 6.95 7.14 -6.71
N ASN A 27 6.28 8.29 -6.60
CA ASN A 27 6.72 9.44 -5.77
C ASN A 27 6.62 9.11 -4.26
N LEU A 28 6.80 7.84 -3.89
CA LEU A 28 6.75 7.36 -2.52
C LEU A 28 8.17 7.32 -1.97
N TRP A 29 8.30 7.69 -0.71
CA TRP A 29 9.56 7.49 0.00
C TRP A 29 9.87 5.99 0.07
N GLN A 30 11.15 5.63 -0.06
CA GLN A 30 11.63 4.26 0.11
C GLN A 30 12.77 4.26 1.14
N PRO A 31 12.84 3.26 2.03
CA PRO A 31 13.97 3.13 2.93
C PRO A 31 15.23 2.69 2.19
N GLU A 32 16.40 3.20 2.59
CA GLU A 32 17.70 2.74 2.07
C GLU A 32 17.91 1.24 2.33
N LYS A 33 17.47 0.77 3.49
CA LYS A 33 17.45 -0.63 3.88
C LYS A 33 15.99 -1.09 4.06
N PRO A 34 15.44 -1.86 3.12
CA PRO A 34 14.04 -2.29 3.19
C PRO A 34 13.89 -3.45 4.17
N ASP A 35 13.64 -3.12 5.43
CA ASP A 35 13.35 -4.08 6.49
C ASP A 35 12.05 -3.73 7.23
N PRO A 36 11.47 -4.69 7.99
CA PRO A 36 10.20 -4.47 8.68
C PRO A 36 10.18 -3.26 9.61
N LEU A 37 11.32 -2.91 10.22
CA LEU A 37 11.42 -1.77 11.13
C LEU A 37 11.32 -0.46 10.36
N ALA A 38 12.00 -0.36 9.21
CA ALA A 38 11.94 0.81 8.36
C ALA A 38 10.53 1.07 7.81
N PHE A 39 9.83 0.02 7.37
CA PHE A 39 8.45 0.14 6.89
C PHE A 39 7.47 0.51 8.00
N LEU A 40 7.59 -0.12 9.18
CA LEU A 40 6.74 0.24 10.31
C LEU A 40 7.04 1.67 10.79
N LYS A 41 8.30 2.09 10.83
CA LYS A 41 8.67 3.48 11.14
C LYS A 41 8.01 4.45 10.17
N ARG A 42 7.98 4.15 8.87
CA ARG A 42 7.29 5.00 7.89
C ARG A 42 5.80 5.15 8.19
N ALA A 43 5.13 4.08 8.63
CA ALA A 43 3.73 4.17 9.06
C ALA A 43 3.55 5.13 10.25
N PHE A 44 4.48 5.14 11.21
CA PHE A 44 4.49 6.12 12.31
C PHE A 44 4.74 7.55 11.82
N ASP A 45 5.68 7.76 10.89
CA ASP A 45 5.97 9.09 10.33
C ASP A 45 4.72 9.66 9.62
N LEU A 46 3.93 8.81 8.93
CA LEU A 46 2.66 9.19 8.31
C LEU A 46 1.59 9.54 9.36
N ALA A 47 1.48 8.74 10.42
CA ALA A 47 0.57 8.99 11.54
C ALA A 47 0.83 10.35 12.19
N GLU A 48 2.10 10.66 12.47
CA GLU A 48 2.53 11.92 13.06
C GLU A 48 2.29 13.10 12.12
N THR A 49 2.60 12.94 10.83
CA THR A 49 2.35 13.97 9.81
C THR A 49 0.85 14.31 9.72
N GLY A 50 -0.01 13.29 9.65
CA GLY A 50 -1.46 13.49 9.58
C GLY A 50 -2.02 14.16 10.84
N SER A 51 -1.60 13.68 12.01
CA SER A 51 -2.07 14.20 13.30
C SER A 51 -1.58 15.64 13.56
N SER A 52 -0.31 15.95 13.27
CA SER A 52 0.24 17.30 13.46
C SER A 52 -0.40 18.35 12.55
N ARG A 53 -0.93 17.92 11.41
CA ARG A 53 -1.71 18.75 10.47
C ARG A 53 -3.20 18.82 10.81
N GLY A 54 -3.66 18.12 11.85
CA GLY A 54 -5.07 18.09 12.25
C GLY A 54 -5.97 17.31 11.28
N GLU A 55 -5.41 16.42 10.46
CA GLU A 55 -6.16 15.71 9.42
C GLU A 55 -6.90 14.46 9.94
N GLY A 56 -6.45 13.92 11.07
CA GLY A 56 -7.05 12.76 11.72
C GLY A 56 -6.27 12.31 12.95
N THR A 57 -6.67 11.15 13.48
CA THR A 57 -6.01 10.52 14.64
C THR A 57 -4.65 9.91 14.24
N PRO A 58 -3.72 9.68 15.18
CA PRO A 58 -2.35 9.26 14.87
C PRO A 58 -2.28 7.77 14.48
N TYR A 59 -2.81 7.43 13.31
CA TYR A 59 -2.71 6.11 12.70
C TYR A 59 -2.28 6.25 11.24
N GLY A 60 -1.25 5.51 10.85
CA GLY A 60 -0.69 5.45 9.51
C GLY A 60 -0.44 4.02 9.08
N ALA A 61 -0.38 3.80 7.78
CA ALA A 61 -0.08 2.50 7.20
C ALA A 61 0.66 2.63 5.87
N VAL A 62 1.47 1.62 5.56
CA VAL A 62 2.12 1.46 4.25
C VAL A 62 1.92 0.04 3.72
N ILE A 63 1.80 -0.10 2.41
CA ILE A 63 1.74 -1.39 1.73
C ILE A 63 3.03 -1.60 0.96
N VAL A 64 3.63 -2.76 1.15
CA VAL A 64 4.91 -3.15 0.57
C VAL A 64 4.73 -4.34 -0.35
N LYS A 65 5.36 -4.29 -1.53
CA LYS A 65 5.48 -5.40 -2.47
C LYS A 65 6.92 -5.48 -2.93
N ASN A 66 7.54 -6.66 -2.87
CA ASN A 66 8.93 -6.86 -3.28
C ASN A 66 9.92 -5.86 -2.67
N ASN A 67 9.81 -5.60 -1.36
CA ASN A 67 10.63 -4.64 -0.62
C ASN A 67 10.47 -3.16 -1.04
N GLU A 68 9.41 -2.82 -1.77
CA GLU A 68 9.11 -1.45 -2.19
C GLU A 68 7.74 -1.04 -1.66
N ILE A 69 7.64 0.18 -1.12
CA ILE A 69 6.38 0.78 -0.73
C ILE A 69 5.60 1.09 -2.01
N VAL A 70 4.41 0.50 -2.13
CA VAL A 70 3.49 0.66 -3.27
C VAL A 70 2.25 1.45 -2.91
N GLY A 71 1.99 1.72 -1.63
CA GLY A 71 0.92 2.60 -1.18
C GLY A 71 1.13 3.13 0.24
N GLU A 72 0.64 4.33 0.51
CA GLU A 72 0.71 4.98 1.82
C GLU A 72 -0.66 5.54 2.24
N GLY A 73 -0.93 5.55 3.54
CA GLY A 73 -2.15 6.10 4.10
C GLY A 73 -1.99 6.54 5.55
N TRP A 74 -2.83 7.48 5.97
CA TRP A 74 -3.04 7.85 7.36
C TRP A 74 -4.51 8.12 7.60
N ASN A 75 -4.93 8.13 8.86
CA ASN A 75 -6.31 8.44 9.22
C ASN A 75 -6.65 9.86 8.74
N ARG A 76 -7.68 9.94 7.90
CA ARG A 76 -8.24 11.20 7.38
C ARG A 76 -9.75 11.26 7.59
N SER A 77 -10.26 10.53 8.57
CA SER A 77 -11.69 10.35 8.80
C SER A 77 -12.42 11.67 9.05
N SER A 78 -11.86 12.51 9.93
CA SER A 78 -12.35 13.86 10.19
C SER A 78 -12.21 14.77 8.97
N LEU A 79 -11.05 14.77 8.32
CA LEU A 79 -10.78 15.64 7.16
C LEU A 79 -11.70 15.33 5.97
N LYS A 80 -11.91 14.05 5.66
CA LYS A 80 -12.75 13.62 4.54
C LYS A 80 -14.24 13.52 4.88
N THR A 81 -14.62 13.70 6.15
CA THR A 81 -15.97 13.38 6.62
C THR A 81 -16.39 11.95 6.22
N ASP A 82 -15.44 11.02 6.36
CA ASP A 82 -15.58 9.62 5.93
C ASP A 82 -15.12 8.71 7.07
N PRO A 83 -16.05 8.01 7.76
CA PRO A 83 -15.70 7.14 8.87
C PRO A 83 -14.84 5.94 8.44
N THR A 84 -14.72 5.65 7.14
CA THR A 84 -13.92 4.55 6.61
C THR A 84 -12.49 4.93 6.25
N ALA A 85 -12.16 6.23 6.23
CA ALA A 85 -10.84 6.77 5.86
C ALA A 85 -9.78 6.57 6.95
N HIS A 86 -9.61 5.32 7.39
CA HIS A 86 -8.54 4.85 8.26
C HIS A 86 -7.24 4.69 7.47
N GLY A 87 -6.09 4.73 8.16
CA GLY A 87 -4.78 4.63 7.53
C GLY A 87 -4.63 3.38 6.66
N GLU A 88 -5.12 2.22 7.12
CA GLU A 88 -5.05 0.97 6.35
C GLU A 88 -5.91 1.01 5.09
N VAL A 89 -7.14 1.53 5.19
CA VAL A 89 -8.05 1.65 4.05
C VAL A 89 -7.47 2.62 3.02
N GLU A 90 -6.95 3.76 3.46
CA GLU A 90 -6.30 4.75 2.61
C GLU A 90 -5.07 4.18 1.90
N ALA A 91 -4.24 3.39 2.60
CA ALA A 91 -3.06 2.75 2.03
C ALA A 91 -3.43 1.68 0.99
N ILE A 92 -4.49 0.88 1.25
CA ILE A 92 -5.05 -0.08 0.29
C ILE A 92 -5.51 0.65 -0.97
N GLN A 93 -6.30 1.71 -0.81
CA GLN A 93 -6.80 2.48 -1.95
C GLN A 93 -5.66 3.12 -2.75
N ASP A 94 -4.62 3.65 -2.09
CA ASP A 94 -3.45 4.20 -2.76
C ASP A 94 -2.66 3.14 -3.53
N ALA A 95 -2.40 1.99 -2.93
CA ALA A 95 -1.74 0.86 -3.60
C ALA A 95 -2.54 0.37 -4.81
N CYS A 96 -3.85 0.17 -4.66
CA CYS A 96 -4.71 -0.29 -5.75
C CYS A 96 -4.68 0.67 -6.95
N ARG A 97 -4.77 1.99 -6.69
CA ARG A 97 -4.69 3.01 -7.75
C ARG A 97 -3.33 3.00 -8.46
N ARG A 98 -2.23 2.85 -7.71
CA ARG A 98 -0.86 2.87 -8.27
C ARG A 98 -0.55 1.62 -9.07
N LEU A 99 -1.01 0.46 -8.61
CA LEU A 99 -0.79 -0.82 -9.28
C LEU A 99 -1.83 -1.13 -10.37
N GLY A 100 -2.91 -0.34 -10.46
CA GLY A 100 -3.99 -0.56 -11.43
C GLY A 100 -4.76 -1.86 -11.20
N THR A 101 -4.79 -2.36 -9.97
CA THR A 101 -5.45 -3.62 -9.60
C THR A 101 -6.10 -3.52 -8.23
N ARG A 102 -7.16 -4.30 -7.99
CA ARG A 102 -7.77 -4.48 -6.66
C ARG A 102 -7.16 -5.64 -5.86
N ASP A 103 -6.36 -6.48 -6.53
CA ASP A 103 -5.71 -7.64 -5.94
C ASP A 103 -4.30 -7.28 -5.50
N LEU A 104 -4.10 -7.27 -4.18
CA LEU A 104 -2.85 -6.98 -3.50
C LEU A 104 -2.17 -8.26 -2.98
N SER A 105 -2.46 -9.42 -3.56
CA SER A 105 -1.72 -10.66 -3.31
C SER A 105 -0.20 -10.45 -3.48
N GLY A 106 0.59 -11.05 -2.59
CA GLY A 106 2.03 -10.83 -2.48
C GLY A 106 2.43 -9.52 -1.80
N CYS A 107 1.48 -8.73 -1.30
CA CYS A 107 1.78 -7.52 -0.54
C CYS A 107 1.61 -7.72 0.97
N VAL A 108 2.35 -6.92 1.73
CA VAL A 108 2.32 -6.85 3.19
C VAL A 108 1.91 -5.45 3.61
N ILE A 109 1.00 -5.32 4.57
CA ILE A 109 0.68 -4.02 5.18
C ILE A 109 1.36 -3.86 6.52
N TYR A 110 1.95 -2.69 6.73
CA TYR A 110 2.53 -2.24 8.00
C TYR A 110 1.65 -1.13 8.56
N THR A 111 1.10 -1.29 9.77
CA THR A 111 0.24 -0.29 10.42
C THR A 111 0.84 0.17 11.74
N SER A 112 0.79 1.48 12.00
CA SER A 112 1.25 2.05 13.27
C SER A 112 0.20 1.83 14.36
N GLY A 113 0.63 1.48 15.56
CA GLY A 113 -0.23 1.34 16.73
C GLY A 113 -0.68 -0.11 16.98
N GLY A 114 -1.91 -0.26 17.47
CA GLY A 114 -2.47 -1.57 17.80
C GLY A 114 -2.84 -2.41 16.57
N ARG A 115 -3.37 -3.61 16.82
CA ARG A 115 -3.94 -4.46 15.77
C ARG A 115 -5.01 -3.68 14.99
N PRO A 116 -5.10 -3.82 13.64
CA PRO A 116 -6.18 -3.22 12.87
C PRO A 116 -7.57 -3.47 13.46
N CYS A 117 -8.45 -2.48 13.36
CA CYS A 117 -9.84 -2.65 13.75
C CYS A 117 -10.55 -3.67 12.84
N PRO A 118 -11.72 -4.21 13.24
CA PRO A 118 -12.42 -5.24 12.45
C PRO A 118 -12.70 -4.83 10.99
N MET A 119 -12.98 -3.54 10.74
CA MET A 119 -13.17 -3.01 9.39
C MET A 119 -11.88 -3.11 8.57
N CYS A 120 -10.77 -2.59 9.08
CA CYS A 120 -9.48 -2.61 8.38
C CYS A 120 -8.97 -4.05 8.18
N GLU A 121 -9.11 -4.92 9.17
CA GLU A 121 -8.77 -6.34 9.05
C GLU A 121 -9.54 -7.02 7.89
N THR A 122 -10.83 -6.73 7.78
CA THR A 122 -11.68 -7.25 6.69
C THR A 122 -11.29 -6.65 5.35
N ALA A 123 -10.97 -5.35 5.30
CA ALA A 123 -10.49 -4.69 4.08
C ALA A 123 -9.17 -5.31 3.59
N CYS A 124 -8.23 -5.60 4.50
CA CYS A 124 -6.98 -6.30 4.19
C CYS A 124 -7.25 -7.69 3.61
N HIS A 125 -8.21 -8.43 4.19
CA HIS A 125 -8.63 -9.73 3.69
C HIS A 125 -9.21 -9.65 2.27
N TRP A 126 -10.15 -8.74 2.01
CA TRP A 126 -10.77 -8.57 0.68
C TRP A 126 -9.80 -8.04 -0.37
N ALA A 127 -8.80 -7.26 0.02
CA ALA A 127 -7.72 -6.81 -0.86
C ALA A 127 -6.74 -7.94 -1.22
N GLY A 128 -6.79 -9.10 -0.54
CA GLY A 128 -5.91 -10.23 -0.81
C GLY A 128 -4.51 -10.09 -0.22
N LEU A 129 -4.31 -9.22 0.78
CA LEU A 129 -3.00 -9.07 1.43
C LEU A 129 -2.56 -10.39 2.08
N ASP A 130 -1.25 -10.68 2.02
CA ASP A 130 -0.70 -11.92 2.55
C ASP A 130 -0.28 -11.80 4.02
N GLU A 131 0.03 -10.60 4.48
CA GLU A 131 0.44 -10.37 5.85
C GLU A 131 0.07 -8.98 6.36
N VAL A 132 -0.36 -8.93 7.62
CA VAL A 132 -0.50 -7.72 8.41
C VAL A 132 0.60 -7.68 9.46
N ILE A 133 1.32 -6.57 9.53
CA ILE A 133 2.33 -6.28 10.55
C ILE A 133 1.93 -4.98 11.25
N TYR A 134 1.94 -4.98 12.57
CA TYR A 134 1.59 -3.80 13.37
C TYR A 134 2.52 -3.64 14.57
N GLY A 135 2.49 -2.50 15.24
CA GLY A 135 3.23 -2.33 16.49
C GLY A 135 2.98 -0.99 17.15
N THR A 136 2.88 -1.00 18.48
CA THR A 136 2.76 0.24 19.29
C THR A 136 4.11 0.94 19.46
N ASP A 137 5.19 0.30 19.03
CA ASP A 137 6.57 0.77 19.05
C ASP A 137 7.17 0.35 17.70
N ALA A 138 7.70 1.32 16.93
CA ALA A 138 8.29 1.06 15.62
C ALA A 138 9.47 0.07 15.67
N ALA A 139 10.14 -0.05 16.82
CA ALA A 139 11.22 -1.00 17.04
C ALA A 139 10.74 -2.45 17.30
N LYS A 140 9.43 -2.66 17.50
CA LYS A 140 8.85 -3.95 17.92
C LYS A 140 7.65 -4.35 17.04
N PRO A 141 7.88 -4.68 15.76
CA PRO A 141 6.83 -5.15 14.87
C PRO A 141 6.30 -6.51 15.33
N ILE A 142 4.98 -6.62 15.37
CA ILE A 142 4.22 -7.83 15.62
C ILE A 142 3.69 -8.32 14.28
N ARG A 143 4.11 -9.51 13.88
CA ARG A 143 3.59 -10.19 12.68
C ARG A 143 2.26 -10.85 13.00
N HIS A 144 1.16 -10.29 12.53
CA HIS A 144 -0.17 -10.87 12.69
C HIS A 144 -0.36 -12.11 11.80
N GLY A 145 0.28 -12.11 10.63
CA GLY A 145 0.07 -13.09 9.59
C GLY A 145 -1.04 -12.68 8.62
N LYS A 146 -1.59 -13.66 7.90
CA LYS A 146 -2.62 -13.44 6.88
C LYS A 146 -3.91 -12.88 7.52
N PRO A 147 -4.47 -11.78 6.99
CA PRO A 147 -5.69 -11.16 7.53
C PRO A 147 -6.86 -12.14 7.48
N ARG A 148 -7.65 -12.13 8.54
CA ARG A 148 -8.76 -13.09 8.71
C ARG A 148 -10.09 -12.38 8.73
N TYR A 149 -11.01 -12.88 7.92
CA TYR A 149 -12.44 -12.58 8.03
C TYR A 149 -13.15 -13.84 8.54
N PRO A 150 -13.46 -13.95 9.84
CA PRO A 150 -14.00 -15.18 10.42
C PRO A 150 -15.48 -15.45 10.08
N ALA A 151 -16.09 -14.64 9.20
CA ALA A 151 -17.53 -14.62 8.96
C ALA A 151 -17.95 -15.05 7.54
N CYS A 152 -17.13 -15.85 6.84
CA CYS A 152 -17.58 -16.63 5.68
C CYS A 152 -17.24 -18.11 5.81
#